data_AF-K2F1X0-F1
#
_entry.id   AF-K2F1X0-F1
#
_cell.length_a   1.000
_cell.length_b   1.000
_cell.length_c   1.000
_cell.angle_alpha   90.00
_cell.angle_beta   90.00
_cell.angle_gamma   90.00
#
_symmetry.space_group_name_H-M   'P 1'
#
loop_
_entity.id
_entity.type
_entity.pdbx_description
1 polymer ?
#
loop_
_entity_poly.entity_id
_entity_poly.type
_entity_poly.pdbx_seq_one_letter_code
_entity_poly.pdbx_strand_id
1 'polypeptide(L)' 'MVLIFQLLYAVVMLIFFLLSLFIVFHIVKYSYDKKTTFLMLMIFLTFTSLLFFSNLILFTQLPLEEMLSYIL' A
#
# COMPACT_ATOMS: atom_id res chain seq x y z
N MET A 1 -7.12 -21.70 7.08
CA MET A 1 -7.53 -20.75 6.03
C MET A 1 -7.15 -19.31 6.35
N VAL A 2 -7.46 -18.79 7.54
CA VAL A 2 -7.14 -17.41 7.97
C VAL A 2 -5.67 -17.02 7.70
N LEU A 3 -4.72 -17.88 8.10
CA LEU A 3 -3.28 -17.63 7.92
C LEU A 3 -2.87 -17.48 6.44
N ILE A 4 -3.54 -18.19 5.52
CA ILE A 4 -3.29 -18.08 4.08
C ILE A 4 -3.72 -16.70 3.57
N PHE A 5 -4.89 -16.21 4.01
CA PHE A 5 -5.37 -14.87 3.65
C PHE A 5 -4.50 -13.76 4.23
N GLN A 6 -4.02 -13.91 5.46
CA GLN A 6 -3.06 -12.99 6.07
C GLN A 6 -1.73 -12.95 5.30
N LEU A 7 -1.21 -14.12 4.89
CA LEU A 7 0.00 -14.20 4.08
C LEU A 7 -0.19 -13.57 2.70
N LEU A 8 -1.31 -13.85 2.04
CA LEU A 8 -1.64 -13.26 0.74
C LEU A 8 -1.74 -11.73 0.84
N TYR A 9 -2.41 -11.22 1.88
CA TYR A 9 -2.49 -9.79 2.15
C TYR A 9 -1.10 -9.17 2.36
N ALA A 10 -0.23 -9.83 3.14
CA ALA A 10 1.14 -9.37 3.35
C ALA A 10 1.94 -9.30 2.04
N VAL A 11 1.79 -10.29 1.15
CA VAL A 11 2.42 -10.28 -0.18
C VAL A 11 1.91 -9.11 -1.03
N VAL A 12 0.60 -8.86 -1.04
CA VAL A 12 0.01 -7.72 -1.77
C VAL A 12 0.54 -6.38 -1.21
N MET A 13 0.60 -6.23 0.11
CA MET A 13 1.16 -5.03 0.74
C MET A 13 2.63 -4.83 0.43
N LEU A 14 3.42 -5.91 0.36
CA LEU A 14 4.81 -5.86 -0.08
C LEU A 14 4.92 -5.37 -1.53
N ILE A 15 4.07 -5.86 -2.43
CA ILE A 15 4.05 -5.40 -3.83
C ILE A 15 3.74 -3.90 -3.90
N PHE A 16 2.73 -3.43 -3.16
CA PHE A 16 2.41 -1.99 -3.09
C PHE A 16 3.56 -1.15 -2.55
N PHE A 17 4.27 -1.66 -1.54
CA PHE A 17 5.46 -0.99 -1.01
C PHE A 17 6.57 -0.90 -2.06
N LEU A 18 6.88 -1.99 -2.76
CA LEU A 18 7.89 -2.01 -3.83
C LEU A 18 7.52 -1.09 -5.00
N LEU A 19 6.25 -1.08 -5.41
CA LEU A 19 5.74 -0.16 -6.43
C LEU A 19 5.86 1.29 -5.98
N SER A 20 5.55 1.59 -4.72
CA SER A 20 5.71 2.93 -4.16
C SER A 20 7.17 3.39 -4.20
N LEU A 21 8.12 2.53 -3.81
CA LEU A 21 9.55 2.82 -3.92
C LEU A 21 9.98 3.07 -5.37
N PHE A 22 9.50 2.27 -6.31
CA PHE A 22 9.76 2.46 -7.73
C PHE A 22 9.23 3.80 -8.26
N ILE A 23 8.02 4.18 -7.88
CA ILE A 23 7.41 5.46 -8.27
C ILE A 23 8.20 6.63 -7.67
N VAL A 24 8.57 6.58 -6.39
CA VAL A 24 9.41 7.61 -5.74
C VAL A 24 10.74 7.75 -6.46
N PHE A 25 11.41 6.62 -6.76
CA PHE A 25 12.65 6.63 -7.55
C PHE A 25 12.43 7.27 -8.93
N HIS A 26 11.33 6.92 -9.61
CA HIS A 26 11.02 7.45 -10.92
C HIS A 26 10.82 8.98 -10.89
N ILE A 27 10.04 9.48 -9.93
CA ILE A 27 9.79 10.91 -9.75
C ILE A 27 11.10 11.65 -9.48
N VAL A 28 11.94 11.15 -8.56
CA VAL A 28 13.21 11.78 -8.19
C VAL A 28 14.22 11.78 -9.35
N LYS A 29 14.32 10.67 -10.09
CA LYS A 29 15.36 10.46 -11.09
C LYS A 29 15.01 11.05 -12.46
N TYR A 30 13.75 10.98 -12.88
CA TYR A 30 13.34 11.33 -14.24
C TYR A 30 12.61 12.67 -14.37
N SER A 31 12.22 13.32 -13.27
CA SER A 31 11.70 14.69 -13.35
C SER A 31 12.81 15.69 -13.71
N TYR A 32 12.55 16.49 -14.75
CA TYR A 32 13.45 17.54 -15.21
C TYR A 32 13.48 18.77 -14.28
N ASP A 33 12.32 19.19 -13.76
CA ASP A 33 12.19 20.36 -12.88
C ASP A 33 12.07 19.96 -11.40
N LYS A 34 12.94 20.54 -10.56
CA LYS A 34 13.05 20.21 -9.13
C LYS A 34 11.85 20.70 -8.31
N LYS A 35 11.20 21.81 -8.69
CA LYS A 35 10.00 22.28 -7.99
C LYS A 35 8.84 21.33 -8.22
N THR A 36 8.67 20.90 -9.47
CA THR A 36 7.66 19.91 -9.88
C THR A 36 7.91 18.55 -9.21
N THR A 37 9.17 18.09 -9.13
CA THR A 37 9.55 16.89 -8.36
C THR A 37 9.07 16.96 -6.92
N PHE A 38 9.35 18.06 -6.23
CA PHE A 38 9.01 18.20 -4.81
C PHE A 38 7.50 18.19 -4.60
N LEU A 39 6.75 18.94 -5.40
CA LEU A 39 5.28 18.97 -5.33
C LEU A 39 4.69 17.56 -5.57
N MET A 40 5.18 16.86 -6.59
CA MET A 40 4.69 15.52 -6.93
C MET A 40 5.02 14.49 -5.85
N LEU A 41 6.22 14.55 -5.26
CA LEU A 41 6.58 13.70 -4.12
C LEU A 41 5.70 13.96 -2.91
N MET A 42 5.46 15.24 -2.57
CA MET A 42 4.61 15.61 -1.43
C MET A 42 3.20 15.04 -1.58
N ILE A 43 2.59 15.21 -2.75
CA ILE A 43 1.26 14.67 -3.04
C ILE A 43 1.30 13.14 -2.98
N PHE A 44 2.23 12.52 -3.70
CA PHE A 44 2.32 11.06 -3.77
C PHE A 44 2.53 10.41 -2.41
N LEU A 45 3.49 10.89 -1.62
CA LEU A 45 3.79 10.33 -0.29
C LEU A 45 2.62 10.52 0.66
N THR A 46 1.96 11.68 0.64
CA THR A 46 0.81 11.96 1.52
C THR A 46 -0.34 10.99 1.24
N PHE A 47 -0.78 10.88 -0.01
CA PHE A 47 -1.93 10.02 -0.34
C PHE A 47 -1.57 8.54 -0.28
N THR A 48 -0.38 8.14 -0.73
CA THR A 48 0.04 6.74 -0.69
C THR A 48 0.21 6.25 0.75
N SER A 49 0.81 7.05 1.64
CA SER A 49 0.90 6.68 3.05
C SER A 49 -0.48 6.58 3.70
N LEU A 50 -1.36 7.56 3.47
CA LEU A 50 -2.73 7.54 3.97
C LEU A 50 -3.45 6.26 3.52
N LEU A 51 -3.44 5.97 2.22
CA LEU A 51 -4.09 4.76 1.68
C LEU A 51 -3.46 3.48 2.23
N PHE A 52 -2.13 3.40 2.31
CA PHE A 52 -1.42 2.23 2.80
C PHE A 52 -1.77 1.93 4.26
N PHE A 53 -1.74 2.96 5.13
CA PHE A 53 -2.11 2.81 6.54
C PHE A 53 -3.60 2.53 6.73
N SER A 54 -4.48 3.22 6.01
CA SER A 54 -5.92 2.95 6.06
C SER A 54 -6.21 1.50 5.67
N ASN A 55 -5.56 0.98 4.62
CA ASN A 55 -5.76 -0.40 4.18
C ASN A 55 -5.30 -1.39 5.25
N LEU A 56 -4.13 -1.15 5.86
CA LEU A 56 -3.58 -1.98 6.92
C LEU A 56 -4.52 -2.03 8.13
N ILE A 57 -5.01 -0.87 8.58
CA ILE A 57 -5.95 -0.79 9.71
C ILE A 57 -7.24 -1.54 9.38
N LEU A 58 -7.83 -1.29 8.21
CA LEU A 58 -9.06 -1.97 7.79
C LEU A 58 -8.88 -3.48 7.77
N PHE A 59 -7.76 -3.99 7.25
CA PHE A 59 -7.50 -5.42 7.21
C PHE A 59 -7.37 -6.03 8.62
N THR A 60 -6.70 -5.34 9.55
CA THR A 60 -6.56 -5.83 10.94
C THR A 60 -7.89 -5.87 11.71
N GLN A 61 -8.89 -5.12 11.25
CA GLN A 61 -10.22 -5.07 11.87
C GLN A 61 -11.23 -6.02 11.20
N LEU A 62 -10.86 -6.73 10.12
CA LEU A 62 -11.75 -7.68 9.47
C LEU A 62 -11.95 -8.92 10.35
N PRO A 63 -13.20 -9.35 10.62
CA PRO A 63 -13.50 -10.59 11.33
C PRO A 63 -13.30 -11.79 10.40
N LEU A 64 -12.05 -12.08 10.02
CA LEU A 64 -11.69 -13.10 9.03
C LEU A 64 -12.18 -14.50 9.42
N GLU A 65 -12.20 -14.82 10.72
CA GLU A 65 -12.69 -16.11 11.22
C GLU A 65 -14.19 -16.29 10.96
N GLU A 66 -15.00 -15.28 11.30
CA GLU A 66 -16.44 -15.28 11.05
C GLU A 66 -16.74 -15.27 9.55
N MET A 67 -16.04 -14.45 8.77
CA MET A 67 -16.27 -14.39 7.32
C MET A 67 -15.97 -15.73 6.63
N LEU A 68 -14.93 -16.43 7.07
CA LEU A 68 -14.55 -17.71 6.49
C LEU A 68 -15.46 -18.86 6.95
N SER A 69 -16.08 -18.78 8.13
CA SER A 69 -17.04 -19.78 8.60
C SER A 69 -18.39 -19.74 7.86
N TYR A 70 -18.71 -18.65 7.17
CA TYR A 70 -19.88 -18.59 6.27
C TYR A 70 -19.62 -19.17 4.87
N ILE A 71 -18.35 -19.35 4.49
CA ILE A 71 -17.94 -19.77 3.13
C ILE A 71 -17.60 -21.26 3.07
N LEU A 72 -17.22 -21.85 4.21
CA LEU A 72 -16.82 -23.25 4.39
C LEU A 72 -17.77 -23.97 5.35
#